data_AF-A0A7X2MM72-F1
#
_entry.id   AF-A0A7X2MM72-F1
#
_cell.length_a   1.000
_cell.length_b   1.000
_cell.length_c   1.000
_cell.angle_alpha   90.00
_cell.angle_beta   90.00
_cell.angle_gamma   90.00
#
_symmetry.space_group_name_H-M   'P 1'
#
loop_
_entity.id
_entity.type
_entity.pdbx_description
1 polymer ?
#
loop_
_entity_poly.entity_id
_entity_poly.type
_entity_poly.pdbx_seq_one_letter_code
_entity_poly.pdbx_strand_id
1 'polypeptide(L)' 'MIQSNMAPQGMAVTPHHLASESALAVLRDGGNAIEAMVAAAATIAVVYPHM' A
#
# COMPACT_ATOMS: atom_id res chain seq x y z
N MET A 1 13.48 -11.51 -18.49
CA MET A 1 12.88 -10.18 -18.71
C MET A 1 12.14 -9.82 -17.43
N ILE A 2 12.54 -8.77 -16.71
CA ILE A 2 11.83 -8.33 -15.51
C ILE A 2 10.58 -7.60 -15.97
N GLN A 3 9.40 -8.10 -15.60
CA GLN A 3 8.13 -7.44 -15.86
C GLN A 3 7.77 -6.60 -14.63
N SER A 4 7.67 -5.29 -14.82
CA SER A 4 7.26 -4.35 -13.77
C SER A 4 5.74 -4.25 -13.71
N ASN A 5 5.18 -4.10 -12.52
CA ASN A 5 3.76 -3.81 -12.36
C ASN A 5 3.44 -2.42 -12.90
N MET A 6 2.40 -2.30 -13.71
CA MET A 6 1.88 -1.03 -14.23
C MET A 6 0.53 -0.73 -13.60
N ALA A 7 0.37 0.46 -13.02
CA ALA A 7 -0.86 0.87 -12.37
C ALA A 7 -1.15 2.36 -12.65
N PRO A 8 -1.82 2.69 -13.76
CA PRO A 8 -1.97 4.07 -14.24
C PRO A 8 -2.84 4.97 -13.35
N GLN A 9 -3.62 4.39 -12.43
CA GLN A 9 -4.51 5.13 -11.53
C GLN A 9 -3.91 5.33 -10.13
N GLY A 10 -2.95 4.51 -9.73
CA GLY A 10 -2.37 4.55 -8.38
C GLY A 10 -1.63 3.26 -8.04
N MET A 11 -0.55 3.39 -7.27
CA MET A 11 0.30 2.28 -6.85
C MET A 11 0.72 2.47 -5.39
N ALA A 12 0.71 1.39 -4.62
CA ALA A 12 1.33 1.32 -3.30
C ALA A 12 2.32 0.16 -3.27
N VAL A 13 3.53 0.40 -2.77
CA VAL A 13 4.59 -0.61 -2.64
C VAL A 13 5.05 -0.62 -1.19
N THR A 14 4.95 -1.79 -0.54
CA THR A 14 5.37 -1.98 0.84
C THR A 14 6.04 -3.36 1.00
N PRO A 15 6.77 -3.60 2.11
CA PRO A 15 7.46 -4.88 2.33
C PRO A 15 6.53 -6.05 2.70
N HIS A 16 5.26 -5.79 2.99
CA HIS A 16 4.27 -6.80 3.34
C HIS A 16 2.98 -6.61 2.54
N HIS A 17 2.49 -7.66 1.87
CA HIS A 17 1.36 -7.53 0.94
C HIS A 17 0.09 -6.92 1.57
N LEU A 18 -0.24 -7.27 2.82
CA LEU A 18 -1.37 -6.68 3.55
C LEU A 18 -1.27 -5.15 3.73
N ALA A 19 -0.05 -4.61 3.90
CA ALA A 19 0.12 -3.16 3.99
C ALA A 19 -0.09 -2.49 2.63
N SER A 20 0.39 -3.08 1.54
CA SER A 20 0.08 -2.61 0.17
C SER A 20 -1.42 -2.68 -0.11
N GLU A 21 -2.10 -3.74 0.33
CA GLU A 21 -3.54 -3.90 0.17
C GLU A 21 -4.35 -2.84 0.93
N SER A 22 -3.96 -2.53 2.17
CA SER A 22 -4.61 -1.46 2.95
C SER A 22 -4.51 -0.09 2.29
N ALA A 23 -3.34 0.23 1.71
CA ALA A 23 -3.14 1.48 0.96
C ALA A 23 -3.97 1.50 -0.33
N LEU A 24 -4.02 0.37 -1.06
CA LEU A 24 -4.83 0.24 -2.27
C LEU A 24 -6.33 0.38 -1.99
N ALA A 25 -6.82 -0.09 -0.83
CA ALA A 25 -8.20 0.10 -0.42
C ALA A 25 -8.53 1.61 -0.31
N VAL A 26 -7.71 2.39 0.39
CA VAL A 26 -7.91 3.84 0.50
C VAL A 26 -7.87 4.54 -0.86
N LEU A 27 -6.93 4.19 -1.73
CA LEU A 27 -6.85 4.75 -3.08
C LEU A 27 -8.09 4.39 -3.93
N ARG A 28 -8.62 3.16 -3.80
CA ARG A 28 -9.85 2.73 -4.50
C ARG A 28 -11.10 3.41 -3.99
N ASP A 29 -11.13 3.76 -2.71
CA ASP A 29 -12.22 4.52 -2.08
C ASP A 29 -12.17 6.03 -2.41
N GLY A 30 -11.21 6.46 -3.24
CA GLY A 30 -11.04 7.85 -3.66
C GLY A 30 -10.21 8.70 -2.70
N GLY A 31 -9.58 8.09 -1.70
CA GLY A 31 -8.63 8.75 -0.81
C GLY A 31 -7.33 9.12 -1.52
N ASN A 32 -6.59 10.06 -0.92
CA ASN A 32 -5.33 10.54 -1.47
C ASN A 32 -4.12 9.68 -1.02
N ALA A 33 -2.94 9.99 -1.57
CA ALA A 33 -1.71 9.25 -1.28
C ALA A 33 -1.28 9.32 0.20
N ILE A 34 -1.56 10.41 0.91
CA ILE A 34 -1.23 10.56 2.33
C ILE A 34 -2.14 9.67 3.18
N GLU A 35 -3.43 9.67 2.92
CA GLU A 35 -4.40 8.79 3.61
C GLU A 35 -4.05 7.31 3.38
N ALA A 36 -3.73 6.95 2.14
CA ALA A 36 -3.27 5.60 1.78
C ALA A 36 -2.00 5.21 2.52
N MET A 37 -1.04 6.14 2.68
CA MET A 37 0.17 5.90 3.45
C MET A 37 -0.11 5.72 4.94
N VAL A 38 -1.04 6.49 5.53
CA VAL A 38 -1.43 6.31 6.93
C VAL A 38 -2.03 4.92 7.16
N ALA A 39 -2.88 4.42 6.25
CA ALA A 39 -3.41 3.05 6.31
C ALA A 39 -2.30 1.99 6.19
N ALA A 40 -1.36 2.18 5.26
CA ALA A 40 -0.21 1.28 5.10
C ALA A 40 0.66 1.25 6.37
N ALA A 41 0.92 2.42 6.97
CA ALA A 41 1.74 2.56 8.18
C ALA A 41 1.08 1.90 9.40
N ALA A 42 -0.23 2.07 9.57
CA ALA A 42 -0.98 1.37 10.63
C ALA A 42 -0.93 -0.15 10.44
N THR A 43 -1.08 -0.62 9.20
CA THR A 43 -1.07 -2.06 8.90
C THR A 43 0.33 -2.66 9.07
N ILE A 44 1.38 -2.03 8.55
CA ILE A 44 2.76 -2.55 8.61
C ILE A 44 3.26 -2.68 10.05
N ALA A 45 2.87 -1.76 10.94
CA ALA A 45 3.18 -1.82 12.37
C ALA A 45 2.66 -3.11 13.04
N VAL A 46 1.57 -3.69 12.53
CA VAL A 46 0.96 -4.92 13.04
C VAL A 46 1.51 -6.15 12.31
N VAL A 47 1.52 -6.12 10.97
CA VAL A 47 1.79 -7.31 10.15
C VAL A 47 3.28 -7.56 9.92
N TYR A 48 4.13 -6.58 10.21
CA TYR A 48 5.57 -6.70 10.03
C TYR A 48 6.33 -6.05 11.21
N PRO A 49 6.16 -6.59 12.44
CA PRO A 49 6.58 -5.96 13.69
C PRO A 49 8.08 -6.11 14.03
N HIS A 50 8.81 -6.87 13.22
CA HIS A 50 10.22 -7.20 13.41
C HIS A 50 11.14 -6.42 12.47
N MET A 51 10.59 -5.42 11.77
CA MET A 51 11.37 -4.42 11.06
C MET A 51 12.36 -3.71 11.98
#